data_AF-A0A3P6R9M6-F1
#
_entry.id   AF-A0A3P6R9M6-F1
#
_cell.length_a   1.000
_cell.length_b   1.000
_cell.length_c   1.000
_cell.angle_alpha   90.00
_cell.angle_beta   90.00
_cell.angle_gamma   90.00
#
_symmetry.space_group_name_H-M   'P 1'
#
loop_
_entity.id
_entity.type
_entity.pdbx_description
1 polymer ?
#
loop_
_entity_poly.entity_id
_entity_poly.type
_entity_poly.pdbx_seq_one_letter_code
_entity_poly.pdbx_strand_id
1 'polypeptide(L)'
;MLSIFSLVFDCVSVLNLISRYYLRFLDPHNENAPFSREAAFRMPVDIYVGGIEHAAVHMFFARFISYFLTDIGLTLEPEPFRNLIPQGIVRGRTFTTSDGKYVPKTEVMLKDKKYFAKDGTELTMVYEKMSKSKGNGVDLLDVLKTNGVDMTRLQLLDSAAPRQPINWGESDLKGLKKWLDRVAWIVSAYVEQRRKVVEASDSAEIDPKIEENLRESYNFFVRNASMCLEVLNLHNTGLARLQGFTNALRKMDSSVFGNSPEAERCIYALITMMQVYTPNCAAELWAALRSVPPIKVHVPTINRVDEMLWPQVDSDCDIDFILT
;
A
#
# COMPACT_ATOMS: atom_id res chain seq x y z
N MET A 1 11.97 -41.52 10.28
CA MET A 1 11.22 -40.24 10.36
C MET A 1 11.24 -39.50 9.01
N LEU A 2 12.39 -39.38 8.32
CA LEU A 2 12.48 -38.86 6.95
C LEU A 2 11.75 -39.69 5.87
N SER A 3 11.54 -41.00 6.07
CA SER A 3 10.84 -41.86 5.09
C SER A 3 9.32 -41.65 5.04
N ILE A 4 8.70 -41.24 6.15
CA ILE A 4 7.25 -40.94 6.20
C ILE A 4 6.97 -39.62 5.45
N PHE A 5 7.92 -38.69 5.46
CA PHE A 5 7.89 -37.46 4.66
C PHE A 5 8.00 -37.71 3.15
N SER A 6 8.50 -38.87 2.71
CA SER A 6 8.49 -39.27 1.30
C SER A 6 7.18 -39.99 0.95
N LEU A 7 6.80 -40.99 1.76
CA LEU A 7 5.70 -41.90 1.46
C LEU A 7 4.29 -41.29 1.53
N VAL A 8 4.08 -40.22 2.31
CA VAL A 8 2.78 -39.49 2.32
C VAL A 8 2.68 -38.48 1.16
N PHE A 9 3.79 -38.19 0.47
CA PHE A 9 3.92 -37.02 -0.40
C PHE A 9 4.28 -37.34 -1.87
N ASP A 10 4.33 -38.62 -2.26
CA ASP A 10 4.74 -39.08 -3.60
C ASP A 10 3.70 -38.83 -4.72
N CYS A 11 2.55 -38.21 -4.42
CA CYS A 11 1.73 -37.53 -5.42
C CYS A 11 1.95 -36.02 -5.32
N VAL A 12 2.79 -35.47 -6.20
CA VAL A 12 3.07 -34.03 -6.31
C VAL A 12 1.83 -33.29 -6.84
N SER A 13 0.85 -33.08 -5.98
CA SER A 13 -0.22 -32.13 -6.24
C SER A 13 0.33 -30.71 -6.03
N VAL A 14 -0.10 -29.75 -6.87
CA VAL A 14 0.21 -28.32 -6.69
C VAL A 14 -0.19 -27.84 -5.28
N LEU A 15 -1.23 -28.46 -4.70
CA LEU A 15 -1.72 -28.25 -3.34
C LEU A 15 -0.65 -28.53 -2.27
N ASN A 16 0.17 -29.57 -2.46
CA ASN A 16 1.25 -29.88 -1.52
C ASN A 16 2.33 -28.79 -1.52
N LEU A 17 2.67 -28.23 -2.68
CA LEU A 17 3.68 -27.17 -2.77
C LEU A 17 3.18 -25.86 -2.12
N ILE A 18 1.94 -25.46 -2.43
CA ILE A 18 1.37 -24.24 -1.86
C ILE A 18 0.99 -24.39 -0.39
N SER A 19 0.87 -25.59 0.16
CA SER A 19 0.54 -25.77 1.59
C SER A 19 1.69 -25.49 2.57
N ARG A 20 2.95 -25.41 2.09
CA ARG A 20 4.14 -25.30 2.96
C ARG A 20 5.17 -24.25 2.54
N TYR A 21 4.91 -23.50 1.46
CA TYR A 21 5.88 -22.55 0.90
C TYR A 21 6.31 -21.45 1.89
N TYR A 22 5.42 -21.03 2.80
CA TYR A 22 5.71 -20.01 3.81
C TYR A 22 6.86 -20.44 4.76
N LEU A 23 6.99 -21.74 5.04
CA LEU A 23 8.12 -22.27 5.83
C LEU A 23 9.41 -22.27 5.02
N ARG A 24 9.33 -22.56 3.71
CA ARG A 24 10.51 -22.57 2.85
C ARG A 24 11.11 -21.18 2.68
N PHE A 25 10.30 -20.12 2.77
CA PHE A 25 10.84 -18.75 2.78
C PHE A 25 11.73 -18.43 3.99
N LEU A 26 11.57 -19.16 5.10
CA LEU A 26 12.41 -18.97 6.28
C LEU A 26 13.79 -19.61 6.11
N ASP A 27 13.92 -20.59 5.20
CA ASP A 27 15.16 -21.32 4.94
C ASP A 27 15.25 -21.78 3.46
N PRO A 28 15.35 -20.85 2.50
CA PRO A 28 15.14 -21.14 1.08
C PRO A 28 16.27 -21.94 0.43
N HIS A 29 17.46 -21.95 1.02
CA HIS A 29 18.67 -22.56 0.46
C HIS A 29 19.08 -23.86 1.14
N ASN A 30 18.29 -24.38 2.08
CA ASN A 30 18.62 -25.63 2.75
C ASN A 30 18.40 -26.83 1.82
N GLU A 31 19.48 -27.49 1.44
CA GLU A 31 19.47 -28.64 0.52
C GLU A 31 19.19 -29.97 1.24
N ASN A 32 19.35 -30.00 2.57
CA ASN A 32 19.30 -31.23 3.37
C ASN A 32 17.92 -31.47 4.03
N ALA A 33 17.12 -30.42 4.18
CA ALA A 33 15.80 -30.46 4.79
C ALA A 33 14.87 -29.41 4.18
N PRO A 34 13.54 -29.56 4.36
CA PRO A 34 12.59 -28.52 3.94
C PRO A 34 12.86 -27.15 4.59
N PHE A 35 13.24 -27.15 5.86
CA PHE A 35 13.67 -25.98 6.66
C PHE A 35 14.37 -26.43 7.95
N SER A 36 15.20 -25.58 8.53
CA SER A 36 15.81 -25.80 9.86
C SER A 36 14.83 -25.56 11.01
N ARG A 37 15.11 -26.12 12.19
CA ARG A 37 14.27 -25.90 13.38
C ARG A 37 14.34 -24.45 13.85
N GLU A 38 15.50 -23.83 13.70
CA GLU A 38 15.74 -22.43 14.00
C GLU A 38 14.88 -21.52 13.12
N ALA A 39 14.77 -21.85 11.83
CA ALA A 39 13.88 -21.14 10.92
C ALA A 39 12.41 -21.28 11.34
N ALA A 40 11.99 -22.48 11.76
CA ALA A 40 10.63 -22.75 12.21
C ALA A 40 10.22 -21.95 13.46
N PHE A 41 11.16 -21.51 14.31
CA PHE A 41 10.86 -20.64 15.45
C PHE A 41 10.41 -19.23 15.07
N ARG A 42 10.58 -18.82 13.82
CA ARG A 42 10.09 -17.53 13.29
C ARG A 42 8.61 -17.58 12.89
N MET A 43 7.99 -18.74 12.96
CA MET A 43 6.54 -18.89 12.81
C MET A 43 5.81 -18.45 14.09
N PRO A 44 4.55 -17.98 13.96
CA PRO A 44 3.75 -17.89 12.74
C PRO A 44 3.97 -16.64 11.89
N VAL A 45 3.47 -16.64 10.66
CA VAL A 45 3.39 -15.42 9.84
C VAL A 45 2.35 -14.47 10.47
N ASP A 46 2.74 -13.21 10.70
CA ASP A 46 1.86 -12.24 11.37
C ASP A 46 0.61 -11.89 10.55
N ILE A 47 0.77 -11.66 9.25
CA ILE A 47 -0.31 -11.29 8.33
C ILE A 47 -0.17 -12.06 7.03
N TYR A 48 -1.18 -12.86 6.70
CA TYR A 48 -1.34 -13.48 5.40
C TYR A 48 -2.34 -12.66 4.56
N VAL A 49 -1.95 -12.27 3.34
CA VAL A 49 -2.81 -11.56 2.38
C VAL A 49 -3.09 -12.46 1.19
N GLY A 50 -4.36 -12.67 0.84
CA GLY A 50 -4.70 -13.51 -0.31
C GLY A 50 -6.15 -13.44 -0.73
N GLY A 51 -6.45 -13.92 -1.94
CA GLY A 51 -7.81 -13.94 -2.50
C GLY A 51 -8.74 -14.87 -1.72
N ILE A 52 -9.96 -14.42 -1.46
CA ILE A 52 -10.98 -15.21 -0.76
C ILE A 52 -11.28 -16.56 -1.44
N GLU A 53 -11.12 -16.63 -2.76
CA GLU A 53 -11.40 -17.82 -3.56
C GLU A 53 -10.39 -18.96 -3.35
N HIS A 54 -9.14 -18.63 -3.02
CA HIS A 54 -8.12 -19.63 -2.75
C HIS A 54 -8.02 -19.96 -1.26
N ALA A 55 -8.63 -19.15 -0.39
CA ALA A 55 -8.49 -19.28 1.05
C ALA A 55 -9.01 -20.63 1.56
N ALA A 56 -10.16 -21.14 1.12
CA ALA A 56 -10.76 -22.32 1.76
C ALA A 56 -9.87 -23.57 1.73
N VAL A 57 -9.45 -24.01 0.53
CA VAL A 57 -8.69 -25.26 0.38
C VAL A 57 -7.23 -25.07 0.80
N HIS A 58 -6.59 -24.00 0.32
CA HIS A 58 -5.18 -23.77 0.64
C HIS A 58 -4.96 -23.46 2.13
N MET A 59 -5.82 -22.65 2.78
CA MET A 59 -5.70 -22.40 4.22
C MET A 59 -5.92 -23.68 5.02
N PHE A 60 -6.88 -24.53 4.63
CA PHE A 60 -7.10 -25.81 5.29
C PHE A 60 -5.84 -26.67 5.27
N PHE A 61 -5.21 -26.84 4.10
CA PHE A 61 -3.99 -27.62 4.00
C PHE A 61 -2.79 -26.96 4.70
N ALA A 62 -2.65 -25.64 4.61
CA ALA A 62 -1.60 -24.90 5.32
C ALA A 62 -1.69 -25.11 6.83
N ARG A 63 -2.91 -25.04 7.39
CA ARG A 63 -3.19 -25.33 8.80
C ARG A 63 -2.92 -26.79 9.12
N PHE A 64 -3.42 -27.74 8.33
CA PHE A 64 -3.15 -29.16 8.54
C PHE A 64 -1.65 -29.47 8.64
N ILE A 65 -0.84 -28.94 7.71
CA ILE A 65 0.62 -29.10 7.75
C ILE A 65 1.20 -28.46 9.01
N SER A 66 0.79 -27.25 9.37
CA SER A 66 1.28 -26.56 10.56
C SER A 66 0.98 -27.32 11.86
N TYR A 67 -0.24 -27.87 12.00
CA TYR A 67 -0.60 -28.73 13.14
C TYR A 67 0.25 -29.99 13.18
N PHE A 68 0.43 -30.68 12.05
CA PHE A 68 1.30 -31.85 11.97
C PHE A 68 2.74 -31.54 12.38
N LEU A 69 3.29 -30.40 11.94
CA LEU A 69 4.65 -29.96 12.29
C LEU A 69 4.78 -29.66 13.78
N THR A 70 3.74 -29.11 14.40
CA THR A 70 3.68 -28.88 15.84
C THR A 70 3.59 -30.19 16.61
N ASP A 71 2.80 -31.17 16.14
CA ASP A 71 2.68 -32.49 16.77
C ASP A 71 4.02 -33.25 16.81
N ILE A 72 4.86 -33.09 15.78
CA ILE A 72 6.22 -33.65 15.74
C ILE A 72 7.29 -32.74 16.35
N GLY A 73 6.90 -31.61 16.95
CA GLY A 73 7.77 -30.70 17.71
C GLY A 73 8.70 -29.83 16.87
N LEU A 74 8.38 -29.58 15.60
CA LEU A 74 9.17 -28.71 14.72
C LEU A 74 8.79 -27.23 14.82
N THR A 75 7.52 -26.94 15.07
CA THR A 75 6.97 -25.58 15.28
C THR A 75 6.41 -25.43 16.69
N LEU A 76 6.37 -24.21 17.21
CA LEU A 76 5.83 -23.91 18.55
C LEU A 76 4.32 -23.64 18.54
N GLU A 77 3.84 -22.94 17.51
CA GLU A 77 2.44 -22.58 17.36
C GLU A 77 1.77 -23.45 16.28
N PRO A 78 0.54 -23.97 16.53
CA PRO A 78 -0.15 -24.82 15.56
C PRO A 78 -0.72 -24.04 14.37
N GLU A 79 -1.13 -22.78 14.56
CA GLU A 79 -1.66 -21.96 13.47
C GLU A 79 -0.52 -21.31 12.67
N PRO A 80 -0.51 -21.40 11.33
CA PRO A 80 0.58 -20.85 10.52
C PRO A 80 0.49 -19.34 10.29
N PHE A 81 -0.70 -18.75 10.47
CA PHE A 81 -0.99 -17.35 10.18
C PHE A 81 -1.77 -16.74 11.35
N ARG A 82 -1.26 -15.65 11.96
CA ARG A 82 -1.97 -14.96 13.05
C ARG A 82 -3.19 -14.20 12.55
N ASN A 83 -3.04 -13.51 11.43
CA ASN A 83 -4.10 -12.75 10.79
C ASN A 83 -4.23 -13.09 9.30
N LEU A 84 -5.46 -13.08 8.80
CA LEU A 84 -5.78 -13.23 7.39
C LEU A 84 -6.49 -11.97 6.89
N ILE A 85 -5.94 -11.35 5.84
CA ILE A 85 -6.58 -10.26 5.10
C ILE A 85 -7.07 -10.85 3.76
N PRO A 86 -8.36 -11.21 3.66
CA PRO A 86 -8.92 -11.69 2.40
C PRO A 86 -9.07 -10.49 1.46
N GLN A 87 -8.29 -10.46 0.37
CA GLN A 87 -8.38 -9.40 -0.60
C GLN A 87 -9.61 -9.61 -1.52
N GLY A 88 -10.30 -8.52 -1.81
CA GLY A 88 -11.41 -8.48 -2.74
C GLY A 88 -10.97 -8.72 -4.18
N ILE A 89 -11.93 -9.11 -5.02
CA ILE A 89 -11.66 -9.45 -6.41
C ILE A 89 -11.61 -8.17 -7.25
N VAL A 90 -10.64 -8.09 -8.16
CA VAL A 90 -10.60 -7.05 -9.19
C VAL A 90 -11.57 -7.41 -10.31
N ARG A 91 -12.50 -6.50 -10.60
CA ARG A 91 -13.56 -6.65 -11.60
C ARG A 91 -13.28 -5.77 -12.80
N GLY A 92 -13.41 -6.33 -14.00
CA GLY A 92 -13.32 -5.62 -15.26
C GLY A 92 -14.70 -5.29 -15.82
N ARG A 93 -14.78 -4.22 -16.62
CA ARG A 93 -15.97 -3.93 -17.43
C ARG A 93 -16.15 -5.05 -18.45
N THR A 94 -17.28 -5.73 -18.36
CA THR A 94 -17.63 -6.89 -19.17
C THR A 94 -18.84 -6.54 -20.01
N PHE A 95 -18.76 -6.85 -21.30
CA PHE A 95 -19.80 -6.49 -22.25
C PHE A 95 -20.46 -7.77 -22.76
N THR A 96 -21.78 -7.81 -22.69
CA THR A 96 -22.57 -8.96 -23.13
C THR A 96 -23.69 -8.52 -24.05
N THR A 97 -23.94 -9.32 -25.07
CA THR A 97 -25.16 -9.25 -25.88
C THR A 97 -26.37 -9.78 -25.10
N SER A 98 -27.58 -9.62 -25.65
CA SER A 98 -28.83 -10.09 -25.02
C SER A 98 -28.91 -11.61 -24.87
N ASP A 99 -28.21 -12.38 -25.72
CA ASP A 99 -28.06 -13.83 -25.65
C ASP A 99 -26.92 -14.28 -24.70
N GLY A 100 -26.24 -13.35 -24.03
CA GLY A 100 -25.22 -13.63 -23.03
C GLY A 100 -23.81 -13.90 -23.58
N LYS A 101 -23.57 -13.63 -24.87
CA LYS A 101 -22.25 -13.77 -25.48
C LYS A 101 -21.35 -12.60 -25.04
N TYR A 102 -20.13 -12.94 -24.59
CA TYR A 102 -19.13 -11.93 -24.23
C TYR A 102 -18.54 -11.25 -25.47
N VAL A 103 -18.38 -9.93 -25.40
CA VAL A 103 -17.76 -9.11 -26.44
C VAL A 103 -16.48 -8.47 -25.88
N PRO A 104 -15.30 -8.72 -26.47
CA PRO A 104 -14.05 -8.10 -26.05
C PRO A 104 -14.12 -6.57 -26.15
N LYS A 105 -13.48 -5.86 -25.21
CA LYS A 105 -13.47 -4.39 -25.18
C LYS A 105 -13.00 -3.74 -26.50
N THR A 106 -12.11 -4.39 -27.25
CA THR A 106 -11.61 -3.93 -28.56
C THR A 106 -12.67 -3.95 -29.68
N GLU A 107 -13.80 -4.60 -29.45
CA GLU A 107 -14.94 -4.70 -30.36
C GLU A 107 -16.15 -3.89 -29.89
N VAL A 108 -16.00 -3.14 -28.81
CA VAL A 108 -17.06 -2.31 -28.23
C VAL A 108 -16.90 -0.86 -28.68
N MET A 109 -18.01 -0.28 -29.14
CA MET A 109 -18.15 1.12 -29.50
C MET A 109 -19.06 1.82 -28.50
N LEU A 110 -18.68 3.01 -28.05
CA LEU A 110 -19.51 3.88 -27.23
C LEU A 110 -20.22 4.89 -28.13
N LYS A 111 -21.56 4.86 -28.15
CA LYS A 111 -22.40 5.82 -28.90
C LYS A 111 -23.56 6.24 -28.03
N ASP A 112 -23.81 7.54 -27.89
CA ASP A 112 -24.93 8.09 -27.11
C ASP A 112 -25.04 7.52 -25.69
N LYS A 113 -23.90 7.34 -25.01
CA LYS A 113 -23.75 6.73 -23.66
C LYS A 113 -24.18 5.26 -23.57
N LYS A 114 -24.43 4.59 -24.69
CA LYS A 114 -24.70 3.15 -24.80
C LYS A 114 -23.54 2.43 -25.47
N TYR A 115 -23.40 1.15 -25.18
CA TYR A 115 -22.36 0.29 -25.74
C TYR A 115 -22.94 -0.54 -26.87
N PHE A 116 -22.20 -0.65 -27.97
CA PHE A 116 -22.57 -1.44 -29.14
C PHE A 116 -21.39 -2.31 -29.60
N ALA A 117 -21.65 -3.49 -30.14
CA ALA A 117 -20.66 -4.25 -30.88
C ALA A 117 -20.43 -3.62 -32.26
N LYS A 118 -19.33 -3.98 -32.93
CA LYS A 118 -19.00 -3.50 -34.29
C LYS A 118 -20.09 -3.77 -35.33
N ASP A 119 -20.90 -4.80 -35.14
CA ASP A 119 -22.04 -5.15 -36.00
C ASP A 119 -23.32 -4.33 -35.71
N GLY A 120 -23.28 -3.43 -34.72
CA GLY A 120 -24.40 -2.59 -34.31
C GLY A 120 -25.28 -3.17 -33.21
N THR A 121 -24.98 -4.36 -32.69
CA THR A 121 -25.73 -4.98 -31.59
C THR A 121 -25.56 -4.20 -30.29
N GLU A 122 -26.64 -3.83 -29.60
CA GLU A 122 -26.57 -3.17 -28.29
C GLU A 122 -26.05 -4.12 -27.21
N LEU A 123 -25.16 -3.63 -26.34
CA LEU A 123 -24.47 -4.39 -25.32
C LEU A 123 -24.84 -3.90 -23.91
N THR A 124 -24.93 -4.84 -22.98
CA THR A 124 -25.02 -4.55 -21.55
C THR A 124 -23.62 -4.53 -20.95
N MET A 125 -23.33 -3.56 -20.09
CA MET A 125 -22.06 -3.46 -19.37
C MET A 125 -22.27 -3.77 -17.89
N VAL A 126 -21.52 -4.75 -17.39
CA VAL A 126 -21.48 -5.14 -15.98
C VAL A 126 -20.04 -5.30 -15.48
N TYR A 127 -19.84 -5.17 -14.18
CA TYR A 127 -18.56 -5.46 -13.54
C TYR A 127 -18.50 -6.92 -13.10
N GLU A 128 -17.56 -7.67 -13.68
CA GLU A 128 -17.34 -9.07 -13.35
C GLU A 128 -15.87 -9.35 -13.07
N LYS A 129 -15.58 -10.43 -12.34
CA LYS A 129 -14.22 -10.91 -12.13
C LYS A 129 -13.46 -10.96 -13.46
N MET A 130 -12.25 -10.43 -13.47
CA MET A 130 -11.40 -10.47 -14.65
C MET A 130 -11.06 -11.92 -15.05
N SER A 131 -11.28 -12.26 -16.32
CA SER A 131 -10.88 -13.54 -16.90
C SER A 131 -10.61 -13.41 -18.40
N LYS A 132 -9.75 -14.30 -18.92
CA LYS A 132 -9.47 -14.36 -20.36
C LYS A 132 -10.73 -14.67 -21.17
N SER A 133 -11.59 -15.57 -20.67
CA SER A 133 -12.83 -15.99 -21.34
C SER A 133 -13.86 -14.87 -21.49
N LYS A 134 -13.84 -13.86 -20.61
CA LYS A 134 -14.77 -12.72 -20.63
C LYS A 134 -14.25 -11.52 -21.43
N GLY A 135 -13.00 -11.56 -21.89
CA GLY A 135 -12.38 -10.43 -22.61
C GLY A 135 -12.33 -9.12 -21.82
N ASN A 136 -12.43 -9.20 -20.48
CA ASN A 136 -12.52 -8.06 -19.57
C ASN A 136 -11.22 -7.85 -18.75
N GLY A 137 -10.19 -8.66 -19.03
CA GLY A 137 -8.88 -8.55 -18.40
C GLY A 137 -8.17 -7.26 -18.80
N VAL A 138 -7.32 -6.77 -17.89
CA VAL A 138 -6.47 -5.60 -18.12
C VAL A 138 -5.03 -6.08 -18.10
N ASP A 139 -4.27 -5.71 -19.13
CA ASP A 139 -2.84 -6.00 -19.17
C ASP A 139 -2.10 -5.05 -18.21
N LEU A 140 -1.46 -5.64 -17.20
CA LEU A 140 -0.69 -4.89 -16.21
C LEU A 140 0.50 -4.16 -16.84
N LEU A 141 1.14 -4.72 -17.87
CA LEU A 141 2.29 -4.09 -18.51
C LEU A 141 1.90 -2.79 -19.22
N ASP A 142 0.72 -2.75 -19.84
CA ASP A 142 0.22 -1.55 -20.51
C ASP A 142 -0.18 -0.47 -19.49
N VAL A 143 -0.76 -0.88 -18.36
CA VAL A 143 -1.05 0.02 -17.23
C VAL A 143 0.24 0.62 -16.68
N LEU A 144 1.27 -0.22 -16.43
CA LEU A 144 2.55 0.23 -15.92
C LEU A 144 3.28 1.16 -16.89
N LYS A 145 3.23 0.89 -18.20
CA LYS A 145 3.82 1.78 -19.22
C LYS A 145 3.13 3.15 -19.26
N THR A 146 1.81 3.17 -19.07
CA THR A 146 1.00 4.39 -19.20
C THR A 146 1.04 5.24 -17.93
N ASN A 147 0.89 4.59 -16.77
CA ASN A 147 0.71 5.26 -15.48
C ASN A 147 1.98 5.25 -14.61
N GLY A 148 2.90 4.33 -14.84
CA GLY A 148 4.04 4.07 -13.95
C GLY A 148 3.67 3.23 -12.72
N VAL A 149 4.70 2.74 -12.02
CA VAL A 149 4.54 1.84 -10.86
C VAL A 149 3.76 2.51 -9.72
N ASP A 150 4.18 3.71 -9.32
CA ASP A 150 3.61 4.39 -8.16
C ASP A 150 2.16 4.79 -8.37
N MET A 151 1.81 5.31 -9.54
CA MET A 151 0.43 5.66 -9.85
C MET A 151 -0.47 4.42 -9.90
N THR A 152 0.05 3.30 -10.39
CA THR A 152 -0.69 2.02 -10.41
C THR A 152 -0.92 1.48 -9.01
N ARG A 153 0.10 1.54 -8.14
CA ARG A 153 -0.02 1.19 -6.71
C ARG A 153 -1.03 2.07 -6.01
N LEU A 154 -0.94 3.38 -6.22
CA LEU A 154 -1.82 4.37 -5.63
C LEU A 154 -3.27 4.14 -6.07
N GLN A 155 -3.50 3.88 -7.35
CA GLN A 155 -4.82 3.52 -7.88
C GLN A 155 -5.40 2.30 -7.16
N LEU A 156 -4.62 1.23 -6.98
CA LEU A 156 -5.08 0.00 -6.33
C LEU A 156 -5.41 0.23 -4.85
N LEU A 157 -4.57 0.96 -4.13
CA LEU A 157 -4.72 1.21 -2.68
C LEU A 157 -5.81 2.24 -2.35
N ASP A 158 -6.14 3.13 -3.29
CA ASP A 158 -7.24 4.10 -3.18
C ASP A 158 -8.61 3.47 -3.44
N SER A 159 -8.68 2.49 -4.36
CA SER A 159 -9.94 2.06 -4.96
C SER A 159 -10.94 1.42 -4.00
N ALA A 160 -10.47 0.66 -3.01
CA ALA A 160 -11.36 0.00 -2.05
C ALA A 160 -10.60 -0.45 -0.78
N ALA A 161 -11.35 -0.67 0.31
CA ALA A 161 -10.82 -1.38 1.47
C ALA A 161 -10.42 -2.81 1.07
N PRO A 162 -9.42 -3.45 1.72
CA PRO A 162 -8.83 -4.70 1.22
C PRO A 162 -9.84 -5.80 0.91
N ARG A 163 -10.92 -5.93 1.69
CA ARG A 163 -11.94 -6.99 1.54
C ARG A 163 -12.99 -6.71 0.46
N GLN A 164 -13.09 -5.47 0.01
CA GLN A 164 -14.11 -5.04 -0.95
C GLN A 164 -13.63 -5.27 -2.39
N PRO A 165 -14.55 -5.60 -3.31
CA PRO A 165 -14.18 -5.74 -4.71
C PRO A 165 -13.73 -4.40 -5.30
N ILE A 166 -12.77 -4.44 -6.21
CA ILE A 166 -12.28 -3.26 -6.93
C ILE A 166 -12.88 -3.27 -8.33
N ASN A 167 -13.66 -2.24 -8.68
CA ASN A 167 -14.09 -2.02 -10.05
C ASN A 167 -12.98 -1.28 -10.81
N TRP A 168 -12.30 -1.99 -11.71
CA TRP A 168 -11.17 -1.41 -12.42
C TRP A 168 -11.59 -0.24 -13.32
N GLY A 169 -10.84 0.86 -13.23
CA GLY A 169 -11.05 2.06 -14.03
C GLY A 169 -12.12 3.01 -13.50
N GLU A 170 -12.62 2.83 -12.27
CA GLU A 170 -13.47 3.81 -11.59
C GLU A 170 -12.68 4.81 -10.73
N SER A 171 -11.40 4.55 -10.46
CA SER A 171 -10.54 5.40 -9.64
C SER A 171 -10.29 6.77 -10.30
N ASP A 172 -10.27 7.85 -9.50
CA ASP A 172 -9.96 9.20 -9.98
C ASP A 172 -8.45 9.42 -10.15
N LEU A 173 -7.90 8.93 -11.26
CA LEU A 173 -6.48 9.11 -11.59
C LEU A 173 -6.07 10.60 -11.68
N LYS A 174 -6.98 11.50 -12.05
CA LYS A 174 -6.66 12.93 -12.13
C LYS A 174 -6.51 13.51 -10.72
N GLY A 175 -7.40 13.16 -9.80
CA GLY A 175 -7.34 13.54 -8.39
C GLY A 175 -6.06 13.02 -7.71
N LEU A 176 -5.75 11.75 -7.92
CA LEU A 176 -4.54 11.11 -7.38
C LEU A 176 -3.26 11.79 -7.91
N LYS A 177 -3.17 12.06 -9.22
CA LYS A 177 -2.03 12.79 -9.78
C LYS A 177 -1.92 14.20 -9.19
N LYS A 178 -3.04 14.92 -9.10
CA LYS A 178 -3.06 16.26 -8.50
C LYS A 178 -2.60 16.24 -7.03
N TRP A 179 -2.90 15.19 -6.28
CA TRP A 179 -2.37 15.03 -4.93
C TRP A 179 -0.85 14.89 -4.94
N LEU A 180 -0.28 14.03 -5.79
CA LEU A 180 1.18 13.93 -5.96
C LEU A 180 1.80 15.28 -6.32
N ASP A 181 1.21 16.01 -7.27
CA ASP A 181 1.67 17.35 -7.68
C ASP A 181 1.64 18.34 -6.50
N ARG A 182 0.66 18.24 -5.59
CA ARG A 182 0.58 19.08 -4.39
C ARG A 182 1.65 18.73 -3.36
N VAL A 183 1.94 17.44 -3.15
CA VAL A 183 3.03 17.01 -2.26
C VAL A 183 4.37 17.50 -2.81
N ALA A 184 4.62 17.32 -4.11
CA ALA A 184 5.81 17.83 -4.78
C ALA A 184 5.96 19.35 -4.61
N TRP A 185 4.86 20.11 -4.75
CA TRP A 185 4.90 21.55 -4.51
C TRP A 185 5.29 21.90 -3.06
N ILE A 186 4.78 21.19 -2.05
CA ILE A 186 5.14 21.44 -0.64
C ILE A 186 6.65 21.25 -0.45
N VAL A 187 7.20 20.17 -0.99
CA VAL A 187 8.64 19.89 -0.93
C VAL A 187 9.45 20.96 -1.65
N SER A 188 9.04 21.37 -2.86
CA SER A 188 9.71 22.46 -3.58
C SER A 188 9.63 23.79 -2.82
N ALA A 189 8.48 24.12 -2.24
CA ALA A 189 8.30 25.34 -1.44
C ALA A 189 9.20 25.32 -0.20
N TYR A 190 9.29 24.19 0.50
CA TYR A 190 10.21 24.01 1.63
C TYR A 190 11.67 24.21 1.20
N VAL A 191 12.11 23.53 0.15
CA VAL A 191 13.50 23.62 -0.35
C VAL A 191 13.87 25.05 -0.73
N GLU A 192 12.99 25.73 -1.46
CA GLU A 192 13.19 27.12 -1.89
C GLU A 192 13.30 28.08 -0.69
N GLN A 193 12.37 27.97 0.27
CA GLN A 193 12.34 28.86 1.43
C GLN A 193 13.50 28.57 2.38
N ARG A 194 13.84 27.29 2.57
CA ARG A 194 14.98 26.91 3.40
C ARG A 194 16.30 27.38 2.80
N ARG A 195 16.47 27.27 1.48
CA ARG A 195 17.65 27.78 0.79
C ARG A 195 17.83 29.29 1.01
N LYS A 196 16.76 30.07 0.89
CA LYS A 196 16.80 31.53 1.14
C LYS A 196 17.25 31.87 2.56
N VAL A 197 16.69 31.20 3.56
CA VAL A 197 17.05 31.39 4.97
C VAL A 197 18.53 31.09 5.21
N VAL A 198 19.03 29.99 4.63
CA VAL A 198 20.44 29.56 4.77
C VAL A 198 21.40 30.54 4.08
N GLU A 199 21.09 30.94 2.84
CA GLU A 199 21.92 31.88 2.07
C GLU A 199 21.94 33.27 2.70
N ALA A 200 20.80 33.74 3.21
CA ALA A 200 20.71 35.03 3.91
C ALA A 200 21.29 34.99 5.34
N SER A 201 21.49 33.80 5.91
CA SER A 201 21.75 33.61 7.35
C SER A 201 20.72 34.32 8.23
N ASP A 202 19.46 34.36 7.77
CA ASP A 202 18.38 35.14 8.35
C ASP A 202 17.22 34.22 8.76
N SER A 203 17.30 33.70 9.97
CA SER A 203 16.25 32.87 10.56
C SER A 203 15.19 33.75 11.22
N ALA A 204 13.94 33.61 10.80
CA ALA A 204 12.82 34.29 11.43
C ALA A 204 12.21 33.44 12.56
N GLU A 205 11.84 34.08 13.66
CA GLU A 205 11.03 33.44 14.69
C GLU A 205 9.60 33.21 14.16
N ILE A 206 9.09 32.00 14.35
CA ILE A 206 7.72 31.63 13.96
C ILE A 206 6.81 31.83 15.16
N ASP A 207 5.61 32.37 14.91
CA ASP A 207 4.57 32.52 15.94
C ASP A 207 4.36 31.18 16.68
N PRO A 208 4.53 31.13 18.00
CA PRO A 208 4.33 29.92 18.79
C PRO A 208 2.97 29.25 18.55
N LYS A 209 1.92 30.02 18.22
CA LYS A 209 0.62 29.45 17.89
C LYS A 209 0.62 28.68 16.58
N ILE A 210 1.44 29.08 15.60
CA ILE A 210 1.62 28.35 14.35
C ILE A 210 2.35 27.03 14.61
N GLU A 211 3.43 27.04 15.41
CA GLU A 211 4.15 25.83 15.81
C GLU A 211 3.23 24.84 16.55
N GLU A 212 2.41 25.31 17.49
CA GLU A 212 1.48 24.44 18.21
C GLU A 212 0.42 23.84 17.27
N ASN A 213 -0.17 24.63 16.37
CA ASN A 213 -1.14 24.13 15.40
C ASN A 213 -0.53 23.08 14.44
N LEU A 214 0.74 23.25 14.08
CA LEU A 214 1.50 22.29 13.28
C LEU A 214 1.75 21.00 14.05
N ARG A 215 2.14 21.10 15.32
CA ARG A 215 2.33 19.97 16.23
C ARG A 215 1.03 19.17 16.43
N GLU A 216 -0.09 19.85 16.68
CA GLU A 216 -1.41 19.22 16.76
C GLU A 216 -1.75 18.50 15.44
N SER A 217 -1.52 19.16 14.30
CA SER A 217 -1.75 18.57 12.97
C SER A 217 -0.88 17.33 12.74
N TYR A 218 0.41 17.40 13.07
CA TYR A 218 1.34 16.28 13.00
C TYR A 218 0.80 15.08 13.75
N ASN A 219 0.51 15.26 15.03
CA ASN A 219 0.07 14.17 15.90
C ASN A 219 -1.26 13.58 15.43
N PHE A 220 -2.20 14.43 15.02
CA PHE A 220 -3.48 13.99 14.46
C PHE A 220 -3.30 13.09 13.23
N PHE A 221 -2.55 13.55 12.21
CA PHE A 221 -2.41 12.80 10.97
C PHE A 221 -1.55 11.54 11.13
N VAL A 222 -0.47 11.61 11.91
CA VAL A 222 0.37 10.45 12.21
C VAL A 222 -0.44 9.40 12.97
N ARG A 223 -1.16 9.76 14.04
CA ARG A 223 -2.01 8.83 14.79
C ARG A 223 -3.02 8.14 13.89
N ASN A 224 -3.79 8.92 13.14
CA ASN A 224 -4.90 8.40 12.35
C ASN A 224 -4.43 7.59 11.14
N ALA A 225 -3.33 7.98 10.48
CA ALA A 225 -2.75 7.18 9.40
C ALA A 225 -2.18 5.85 9.94
N SER A 226 -1.46 5.87 11.07
CA SER A 226 -0.91 4.67 11.71
C SER A 226 -2.01 3.69 12.08
N MET A 227 -3.09 4.15 12.73
CA MET A 227 -4.24 3.32 13.07
C MET A 227 -4.91 2.69 11.82
N CYS A 228 -5.05 3.45 10.74
CA CYS A 228 -5.61 2.94 9.49
C CYS A 228 -4.75 1.82 8.90
N LEU A 229 -3.42 1.94 8.93
CA LEU A 229 -2.51 1.00 8.29
C LEU A 229 -2.21 -0.22 9.17
N GLU A 230 -1.82 0.01 10.43
CA GLU A 230 -1.32 -1.04 11.32
C GLU A 230 -2.44 -1.87 11.96
N VAL A 231 -3.56 -1.22 12.30
CA VAL A 231 -4.66 -1.87 13.04
C VAL A 231 -5.82 -2.24 12.11
N LEU A 232 -6.29 -1.27 11.31
CA LEU A 232 -7.51 -1.45 10.52
C LEU A 232 -7.26 -2.02 9.12
N ASN A 233 -6.02 -1.95 8.63
CA ASN A 233 -5.64 -2.28 7.26
C ASN A 233 -6.43 -1.49 6.18
N LEU A 234 -7.01 -0.34 6.53
CA LEU A 234 -7.79 0.52 5.63
C LEU A 234 -6.87 1.48 4.86
N HIS A 235 -6.22 0.96 3.82
CA HIS A 235 -5.22 1.69 3.04
C HIS A 235 -5.80 2.93 2.34
N ASN A 236 -7.02 2.84 1.80
CA ASN A 236 -7.73 3.96 1.17
C ASN A 236 -8.04 5.08 2.16
N THR A 237 -8.48 4.72 3.37
CA THR A 237 -8.71 5.69 4.46
C THR A 237 -7.40 6.31 4.94
N GLY A 238 -6.32 5.51 5.06
CA GLY A 238 -4.98 6.02 5.34
C GLY A 238 -4.51 7.04 4.30
N LEU A 239 -4.76 6.78 3.01
CA LEU A 239 -4.43 7.71 1.94
C LEU A 239 -5.22 9.01 2.07
N ALA A 240 -6.51 8.92 2.40
CA ALA A 240 -7.34 10.10 2.66
C ALA A 240 -6.79 10.94 3.84
N ARG A 241 -6.23 10.30 4.88
CA ARG A 241 -5.53 11.02 5.97
C ARG A 241 -4.29 11.75 5.44
N LEU A 242 -3.47 11.13 4.60
CA LEU A 242 -2.31 11.78 3.96
C LEU A 242 -2.72 12.94 3.03
N GLN A 243 -3.82 12.80 2.29
CA GLN A 243 -4.39 13.88 1.47
C GLN A 243 -4.88 15.04 2.36
N GLY A 244 -5.52 14.74 3.49
CA GLY A 244 -5.88 15.71 4.51
C GLY A 244 -4.66 16.45 5.07
N PHE A 245 -3.59 15.72 5.39
CA PHE A 245 -2.34 16.29 5.88
C PHE A 245 -1.70 17.23 4.86
N THR A 246 -1.68 16.79 3.59
CA THR A 246 -1.25 17.60 2.45
C THR A 246 -2.06 18.89 2.34
N ASN A 247 -3.39 18.81 2.48
CA ASN A 247 -4.27 19.98 2.40
C ASN A 247 -4.06 20.94 3.58
N ALA A 248 -3.74 20.45 4.79
CA ALA A 248 -3.42 21.28 5.94
C ALA A 248 -2.14 22.10 5.68
N LEU A 249 -1.06 21.45 5.23
CA LEU A 249 0.20 22.12 4.86
C LEU A 249 0.01 23.11 3.71
N ARG A 250 -0.81 22.78 2.71
CA ARG A 250 -1.11 23.66 1.56
C ARG A 250 -1.83 24.96 1.91
N LYS A 251 -2.44 25.06 3.09
CA LYS A 251 -3.12 26.29 3.57
C LYS A 251 -2.15 27.26 4.24
N MET A 252 -0.94 26.82 4.57
CA MET A 252 0.06 27.65 5.23
C MET A 252 0.74 28.59 4.24
N ASP A 253 1.22 29.72 4.77
CA ASP A 253 2.13 30.56 4.00
C ASP A 253 3.48 29.85 3.83
N SER A 254 4.01 29.87 2.61
CA SER A 254 5.25 29.16 2.30
C SER A 254 6.45 29.65 3.11
N SER A 255 6.46 30.91 3.56
CA SER A 255 7.55 31.46 4.39
C SER A 255 7.74 30.71 5.72
N VAL A 256 6.69 30.07 6.24
CA VAL A 256 6.75 29.24 7.45
C VAL A 256 7.68 28.05 7.24
N PHE A 257 7.70 27.46 6.05
CA PHE A 257 8.45 26.22 5.78
C PHE A 257 9.96 26.36 5.92
N GLY A 258 10.52 27.55 5.71
CA GLY A 258 11.98 27.77 5.79
C GLY A 258 12.54 27.87 7.21
N ASN A 259 11.67 28.17 8.18
CA ASN A 259 12.06 28.51 9.56
C ASN A 259 11.39 27.62 10.62
N SER A 260 10.21 27.06 10.35
CA SER A 260 9.43 26.28 11.32
C SER A 260 9.93 24.83 11.47
N PRO A 261 10.41 24.43 12.65
CA PRO A 261 10.80 23.04 12.90
C PRO A 261 9.62 22.06 12.85
N GLU A 262 8.42 22.45 13.30
CA GLU A 262 7.26 21.54 13.23
C GLU A 262 6.72 21.42 11.79
N ALA A 263 6.88 22.44 10.94
CA ALA A 263 6.58 22.30 9.51
C ALA A 263 7.53 21.31 8.83
N GLU A 264 8.84 21.41 9.11
CA GLU A 264 9.83 20.43 8.63
C GLU A 264 9.44 19.02 9.08
N ARG A 265 9.14 18.85 10.37
CA ARG A 265 8.70 17.57 10.95
C ARG A 265 7.46 17.00 10.25
N CYS A 266 6.46 17.84 9.95
CA CYS A 266 5.25 17.45 9.23
C CYS A 266 5.55 16.98 7.82
N ILE A 267 6.37 17.73 7.07
CA ILE A 267 6.75 17.39 5.70
C ILE A 267 7.50 16.06 5.67
N TYR A 268 8.46 15.87 6.58
CA TYR A 268 9.23 14.64 6.69
C TYR A 268 8.33 13.44 7.02
N ALA A 269 7.37 13.59 7.94
CA ALA A 269 6.41 12.54 8.23
C ALA A 269 5.47 12.23 7.06
N LEU A 270 4.98 13.26 6.34
CA LEU A 270 4.15 13.06 5.15
C LEU A 270 4.90 12.23 4.09
N ILE A 271 6.15 12.57 3.78
CA ILE A 271 6.96 11.82 2.81
C ILE A 271 7.26 10.41 3.32
N THR A 272 7.56 10.25 4.61
CA THR A 272 7.83 8.94 5.21
C THR A 272 6.61 8.03 5.10
N MET A 273 5.41 8.50 5.47
CA MET A 273 4.18 7.72 5.40
C MET A 273 3.74 7.42 3.96
N MET A 274 4.00 8.35 3.03
CA MET A 274 3.66 8.20 1.61
C MET A 274 4.40 7.05 0.92
N GLN A 275 5.53 6.60 1.46
CA GLN A 275 6.29 5.45 0.94
C GLN A 275 5.45 4.17 0.80
N VAL A 276 4.48 3.96 1.69
CA VAL A 276 3.56 2.82 1.64
C VAL A 276 2.81 2.79 0.30
N TYR A 277 2.49 3.95 -0.23
CA TYR A 277 1.71 4.11 -1.47
C TYR A 277 2.62 4.24 -2.69
N THR A 278 3.55 5.19 -2.65
CA THR A 278 4.36 5.62 -3.79
C THR A 278 5.84 5.70 -3.39
N PRO A 279 6.53 4.55 -3.22
CA PRO A 279 7.88 4.50 -2.67
C PRO A 279 8.91 5.22 -3.57
N ASN A 280 8.75 5.17 -4.89
CA ASN A 280 9.71 5.80 -5.80
C ASN A 280 9.59 7.33 -5.74
N CYS A 281 8.37 7.86 -5.78
CA CYS A 281 8.09 9.28 -5.64
C CYS A 281 8.51 9.80 -4.27
N ALA A 282 8.23 9.05 -3.20
CA ALA A 282 8.69 9.40 -1.86
C ALA A 282 10.22 9.47 -1.76
N ALA A 283 10.95 8.55 -2.41
CA ALA A 283 12.41 8.58 -2.44
C ALA A 283 12.97 9.81 -3.17
N GLU A 284 12.41 10.19 -4.32
CA GLU A 284 12.80 11.40 -5.06
C GLU A 284 12.51 12.67 -4.26
N LEU A 285 11.33 12.75 -3.64
CA LEU A 285 10.95 13.89 -2.81
C LEU A 285 11.82 13.98 -1.55
N TRP A 286 12.19 12.85 -0.95
CA TRP A 286 13.15 12.82 0.14
C TRP A 286 14.52 13.33 -0.29
N ALA A 287 15.05 12.88 -1.42
CA ALA A 287 16.31 13.38 -1.96
C ALA A 287 16.27 14.90 -2.18
N ALA A 288 15.14 15.45 -2.65
CA ALA A 288 14.94 16.88 -2.76
C ALA A 288 14.97 17.59 -1.39
N LEU A 289 14.30 17.06 -0.36
CA LEU A 289 14.37 17.61 1.01
C LEU A 289 15.81 17.64 1.54
N ARG A 290 16.63 16.64 1.20
CA ARG A 290 18.04 16.54 1.60
C ARG A 290 18.97 17.47 0.82
N SER A 291 18.49 18.17 -0.20
CA SER A 291 19.29 19.14 -0.97
C SER A 291 19.55 20.46 -0.22
N VAL A 292 18.91 20.66 0.93
CA VAL A 292 19.08 21.80 1.83
C VAL A 292 19.35 21.32 3.25
N PRO A 293 20.11 22.07 4.08
CA PRO A 293 20.36 21.66 5.45
C PRO A 293 19.06 21.71 6.28
N PRO A 294 18.82 20.72 7.15
CA PRO A 294 17.62 20.69 7.97
C PRO A 294 17.56 21.85 8.96
N ILE A 295 16.38 22.14 9.48
CA ILE A 295 16.16 23.12 10.55
C ILE A 295 16.56 22.49 11.88
N LYS A 296 16.01 21.31 12.20
CA LYS A 296 16.43 20.53 13.39
C LYS A 296 17.55 19.56 13.01
N VAL A 297 18.74 19.79 13.58
CA VAL A 297 19.97 19.00 13.36
C VAL A 297 19.81 17.51 13.73
N HIS A 298 18.84 17.16 14.57
CA HIS A 298 18.60 15.79 15.02
C HIS A 298 17.83 14.91 14.04
N VAL A 299 17.36 15.44 12.90
CA VAL A 299 16.89 14.55 11.84
C VAL A 299 18.12 13.79 11.35
N PRO A 300 18.19 12.46 11.54
CA PRO A 300 19.43 11.72 11.32
C PRO A 300 19.99 11.96 9.92
N THR A 301 21.27 11.71 9.73
CA THR A 301 21.94 11.60 8.42
C THR A 301 21.45 10.38 7.63
N ILE A 302 20.14 10.15 7.62
CA ILE A 302 19.45 9.13 6.85
C ILE A 302 19.36 9.64 5.41
N ASN A 303 20.09 8.94 4.53
CA ASN A 303 20.17 9.30 3.12
C ASN A 303 18.95 8.81 2.35
N ARG A 304 18.37 7.69 2.79
CA ARG A 304 17.25 7.07 2.08
C ARG A 304 16.00 7.04 2.93
N VAL A 305 14.87 7.34 2.30
CA VAL A 305 13.58 7.40 2.99
C VAL A 305 13.16 6.03 3.56
N ASP A 306 13.61 4.92 2.98
CA ASP A 306 13.32 3.56 3.45
C ASP A 306 14.08 3.17 4.73
N GLU A 307 15.05 3.98 5.14
CA GLU A 307 15.75 3.85 6.43
C GLU A 307 15.07 4.68 7.54
N MET A 308 14.10 5.54 7.20
CA MET A 308 13.35 6.30 8.18
C MET A 308 12.41 5.39 8.96
N LEU A 309 12.47 5.53 10.29
CA LEU A 309 11.46 4.93 11.16
C LEU A 309 10.09 5.57 10.90
N TRP A 310 9.04 4.79 11.11
CA TRP A 310 7.68 5.29 11.03
C TRP A 310 7.47 6.44 12.03
N PRO A 311 6.87 7.58 11.64
CA PRO A 311 6.65 8.71 12.53
C PRO A 311 5.85 8.31 13.76
N GLN A 312 6.25 8.81 14.93
CA GLN A 312 5.58 8.54 16.20
C GLN A 312 4.92 9.81 16.72
N VAL A 313 3.76 9.65 17.35
CA VAL A 313 3.09 10.74 18.07
C VAL A 313 3.90 11.15 19.29
N ASP A 314 3.75 12.40 19.71
CA ASP A 314 4.36 12.88 20.94
C ASP A 314 3.80 12.12 22.15
N SER A 315 4.65 11.82 23.13
CA SER A 315 4.28 11.03 24.31
C SER A 315 3.25 11.70 25.22
N ASP A 316 3.19 13.04 25.17
CA ASP A 316 2.25 13.88 25.91
C ASP A 316 0.99 14.23 25.09
N CYS A 317 0.86 13.68 23.89
CA CYS A 317 -0.28 13.94 23.02
C CYS A 317 -1.48 13.08 23.41
N ASP A 318 -2.57 13.73 23.83
CA ASP A 318 -3.86 13.09 24.11
C ASP A 318 -4.80 13.26 22.90
N ILE A 319 -4.70 12.34 21.93
CA ILE A 319 -5.55 12.34 20.73
C ILE A 319 -6.28 11.02 20.61
N ASP A 320 -7.61 11.13 20.66
CA ASP A 320 -8.51 10.04 20.29
C ASP A 320 -8.45 9.75 18.78
N PHE A 321 -8.50 8.47 18.44
CA PHE A 321 -8.61 8.03 17.06
C PHE A 321 -9.99 8.39 16.49
N ILE A 322 -10.04 8.98 15.29
CA ILE A 322 -11.28 9.39 14.63
C ILE A 322 -11.47 8.56 13.36
N LEU A 323 -12.58 7.81 13.28
CA LEU A 323 -12.94 6.98 12.13
C LEU A 323 -13.63 7.75 10.99
N THR A 324 -14.10 8.97 11.25
CA THR A 324 -14.93 9.74 10.30
C THR A 324 -14.16 10.29 9.11
#